data_AF-A0A2K3LTW9-F1
#
_entry.id   AF-A0A2K3LTW9-F1
#
_cell.length_a   1.000
_cell.length_b   1.000
_cell.length_c   1.000
_cell.angle_alpha   90.00
_cell.angle_beta   90.00
_cell.angle_gamma   90.00
#
_symmetry.space_group_name_H-M   'P 1'
#
loop_
_entity.id
_entity.type
_entity.pdbx_description
1 polymer ?
#
loop_
_entity_poly.entity_id
_entity_poly.type
_entity_poly.pdbx_seq_one_letter_code
_entity_poly.pdbx_strand_id
1 'polypeptide(L)'
;MISEPLKDPIVLYLINDTYWGGAKKKAPIFVYTGNEGNIEWFTENTGFMFEKAPYFNALLVFIEHRFYGKSLPFGGNKKVAYANSSTLGYLSSTQALADYATLIIDLKKNLSATESPVVVFGGSYGGMLAAWFRIKYPHVAIGALASSAPILHFMDLVSPYVFSNTVTQDFR
;
A
#
# COMPACT_ATOMS: atom_id res chain seq x y z
N MET A 1 1.20 -2.95 17.79
CA MET A 1 1.13 -3.55 16.44
C MET A 1 1.57 -4.99 16.54
N ILE A 2 0.82 -5.92 15.97
CA ILE A 2 1.13 -7.35 15.92
C ILE A 2 1.41 -7.68 14.45
N SER A 3 2.46 -8.45 14.15
CA SER A 3 2.80 -8.92 12.80
C SER A 3 2.40 -10.39 12.65
N GLU A 4 1.60 -10.76 11.64
CA GLU A 4 1.27 -12.17 11.34
C GLU A 4 1.83 -12.58 9.97
N PRO A 5 2.56 -13.71 9.84
CA PRO A 5 3.13 -14.13 8.56
C PRO A 5 2.17 -15.02 7.74
N LEU A 6 1.94 -14.66 6.48
CA LEU A 6 1.36 -15.54 5.45
C LEU A 6 2.49 -16.31 4.74
N LYS A 7 2.28 -17.59 4.38
CA LYS A 7 3.26 -18.43 3.67
C LYS A 7 3.66 -17.79 2.33
N ASP A 8 4.98 -17.76 2.09
CA ASP A 8 5.74 -17.13 0.98
C ASP A 8 4.99 -16.64 -0.28
N PRO A 9 5.33 -15.46 -0.83
CA PRO A 9 6.33 -14.52 -0.31
C PRO A 9 5.73 -13.73 0.86
N ILE A 10 6.42 -13.75 2.01
CA ILE A 10 5.99 -13.08 3.24
C ILE A 10 6.02 -11.57 3.00
N VAL A 11 4.89 -11.01 2.59
CA VAL A 11 4.69 -9.56 2.61
C VAL A 11 4.34 -9.18 4.03
N LEU A 12 5.24 -8.41 4.67
CA LEU A 12 4.99 -7.84 5.99
C LEU A 12 3.81 -6.88 5.91
N TYR A 13 2.94 -6.93 6.90
CA TYR A 13 1.94 -5.89 7.11
C TYR A 13 1.80 -5.59 8.60
N LEU A 14 1.34 -4.38 8.89
CA LEU A 14 1.04 -3.90 10.23
C LEU A 14 -0.48 -3.73 10.33
N ILE A 15 -1.02 -4.11 11.48
CA ILE A 15 -2.44 -3.98 11.79
C ILE A 15 -2.65 -3.19 13.07
N ASN A 16 -3.67 -2.33 13.07
CA ASN A 16 -4.15 -1.62 14.25
C ASN A 16 -5.68 -1.63 14.27
N ASP A 17 -6.23 -2.33 15.24
CA ASP A 17 -7.65 -2.57 15.47
C ASP A 17 -8.24 -1.75 16.64
N THR A 18 -7.47 -0.84 17.23
CA THR A 18 -7.84 -0.05 18.43
C THR A 18 -9.23 0.58 18.32
N TYR A 19 -9.59 1.09 17.14
CA TYR A 19 -10.88 1.75 16.88
C TYR A 19 -11.81 0.94 15.98
N TRP A 20 -11.44 -0.29 15.61
CA TRP A 20 -12.19 -1.02 14.60
C TRP A 20 -13.55 -1.47 15.15
N GLY A 21 -14.62 -1.09 14.45
CA GLY A 21 -15.99 -1.43 14.83
C GLY A 21 -16.35 -2.91 14.65
N GLY A 22 -15.44 -3.70 14.06
CA GLY A 22 -15.56 -5.14 13.86
C GLY A 22 -16.40 -5.54 12.65
N ALA A 23 -16.22 -6.79 12.24
CA ALA A 23 -16.86 -7.37 11.06
C ALA A 23 -18.40 -7.34 11.09
N LYS A 24 -19.02 -7.56 12.26
CA LYS A 24 -20.49 -7.57 12.42
C LYS A 24 -21.14 -6.25 12.01
N LYS A 25 -20.44 -5.13 12.22
CA LYS A 25 -20.91 -3.79 11.83
C LYS A 25 -20.50 -3.40 10.41
N LYS A 26 -19.87 -4.32 9.66
CA LYS A 26 -19.25 -4.06 8.35
C LYS A 26 -18.33 -2.83 8.41
N ALA A 27 -17.60 -2.67 9.51
CA ALA A 27 -16.77 -1.50 9.74
C ALA A 27 -15.61 -1.45 8.73
N PRO A 28 -15.28 -0.27 8.17
CA PRO A 28 -14.34 -0.15 7.07
C PRO A 28 -12.93 -0.59 7.42
N ILE A 29 -12.16 -0.95 6.39
CA ILE A 29 -10.72 -1.22 6.49
C ILE A 29 -10.01 -0.16 5.66
N PHE A 30 -9.14 0.61 6.29
CA PHE A 30 -8.25 1.55 5.63
C PHE A 30 -6.90 0.88 5.42
N VAL A 31 -6.48 0.78 4.16
CA VAL A 31 -5.27 0.07 3.77
C VAL A 31 -4.28 1.04 3.15
N TYR A 32 -3.10 1.20 3.74
CA TYR A 32 -2.00 1.91 3.10
C TYR A 32 -1.26 0.95 2.15
N THR A 33 -1.22 1.30 0.86
CA THR A 33 -0.40 0.58 -0.13
C THR A 33 1.04 1.05 0.00
N GLY A 34 1.82 0.35 0.82
CA GLY A 34 3.23 0.67 1.08
C GLY A 34 4.03 0.80 -0.19
N ASN A 35 5.02 1.67 -0.18
CA ASN A 35 5.76 2.06 -1.38
C ASN A 35 7.26 1.77 -1.21
N GLU A 36 8.13 2.61 -1.77
CA GLU A 36 9.57 2.38 -1.93
C GLU A 36 10.39 2.50 -0.64
N GLY A 37 9.94 1.92 0.48
CA GLY A 37 10.59 2.02 1.77
C GLY A 37 10.08 1.06 2.84
N ASN A 38 10.64 1.17 4.05
CA ASN A 38 10.18 0.43 5.22
C ASN A 38 8.75 0.87 5.59
N ILE A 39 7.85 -0.09 5.80
CA ILE A 39 6.46 0.18 6.13
C ILE A 39 6.25 0.89 7.48
N GLU A 40 7.15 0.69 8.45
CA GLU A 40 7.11 1.35 9.76
C GLU A 40 7.23 2.88 9.58
N TRP A 41 8.11 3.34 8.68
CA TRP A 41 8.29 4.76 8.38
C TRP A 41 7.01 5.39 7.80
N PHE A 42 6.35 4.73 6.86
CA PHE A 42 5.09 5.23 6.31
C PHE A 42 3.96 5.23 7.35
N THR A 43 3.96 4.26 8.25
CA THR A 43 3.01 4.18 9.36
C THR A 43 3.16 5.36 10.31
N GLU A 44 4.39 5.70 10.69
CA GLU A 44 4.71 6.83 11.56
C GLU A 44 4.39 8.20 10.94
N ASN A 45 4.44 8.31 9.62
CA ASN A 45 4.27 9.57 8.90
C ASN A 45 2.89 9.75 8.23
N THR A 46 1.99 8.75 8.32
CA THR A 46 0.62 8.83 7.76
C THR A 46 -0.41 9.09 8.85
N GLY A 47 -0.21 10.17 9.63
CA GLY A 47 -1.06 10.52 10.77
C GLY A 47 -2.55 10.63 10.43
N PHE A 48 -2.88 11.10 9.23
CA PHE A 48 -4.27 11.25 8.77
C PHE A 48 -5.11 9.95 8.89
N MET A 49 -4.53 8.78 8.58
CA MET A 49 -5.26 7.51 8.73
C MET A 49 -5.60 7.22 10.20
N PHE A 50 -4.66 7.50 11.11
CA PHE A 50 -4.86 7.34 12.55
C PHE A 50 -5.88 8.34 13.11
N GLU A 51 -5.84 9.60 12.67
CA GLU A 51 -6.79 10.64 13.06
C GLU A 51 -8.22 10.32 12.61
N LYS A 52 -8.38 9.67 11.44
CA LYS A 52 -9.71 9.34 10.91
C LYS A 52 -10.23 7.97 11.34
N ALA A 53 -9.38 7.06 11.82
CA ALA A 53 -9.81 5.73 12.25
C ALA A 53 -10.95 5.76 13.31
N PRO A 54 -10.92 6.60 14.37
CA PRO A 54 -12.01 6.70 15.34
C PRO A 54 -13.33 7.18 14.75
N TYR A 55 -13.27 8.10 13.78
CA TYR A 55 -14.48 8.64 13.15
C TYR A 55 -15.22 7.59 12.32
N PHE A 56 -14.47 6.75 11.60
CA PHE A 56 -15.03 5.70 10.74
C PHE A 56 -15.15 4.34 11.44
N ASN A 57 -14.68 4.21 12.68
CA ASN A 57 -14.43 2.94 13.35
C ASN A 57 -13.63 1.97 12.47
N ALA A 58 -12.58 2.47 11.81
CA ALA A 58 -11.86 1.74 10.78
C ALA A 58 -10.74 0.85 11.35
N LEU A 59 -10.54 -0.31 10.73
CA LEU A 59 -9.31 -1.10 10.88
C LEU A 59 -8.21 -0.44 10.06
N LEU A 60 -7.02 -0.25 10.63
CA LEU A 60 -5.87 0.22 9.88
C LEU A 60 -4.97 -0.95 9.50
N VAL A 61 -4.58 -1.00 8.23
CA VAL A 61 -3.65 -1.98 7.70
C VAL A 61 -2.61 -1.24 6.87
N PHE A 62 -1.33 -1.49 7.12
CA PHE A 62 -0.22 -0.96 6.32
C PHE A 62 0.52 -2.14 5.72
N ILE A 63 0.49 -2.28 4.39
CA ILE A 63 1.11 -3.43 3.71
C ILE A 63 2.43 -2.99 3.11
N GLU A 64 3.53 -3.66 3.46
CA GLU A 64 4.85 -3.36 2.92
C GLU A 64 4.94 -3.76 1.44
N HIS A 65 5.69 -2.99 0.65
CA HIS A 65 5.91 -3.33 -0.74
C HIS A 65 6.93 -4.47 -0.87
N ARG A 66 6.68 -5.44 -1.74
CA ARG A 66 7.68 -6.48 -2.08
C ARG A 66 9.03 -5.86 -2.43
N PHE A 67 10.11 -6.52 -2.06
CA PHE A 67 11.51 -6.07 -2.13
C PHE A 67 11.91 -4.97 -1.15
N TYR A 68 10.98 -4.26 -0.50
CA TYR A 68 11.33 -3.22 0.47
C TYR A 68 11.25 -3.74 1.91
N GLY A 69 11.97 -3.06 2.81
CA GLY A 69 12.01 -3.39 4.23
C GLY A 69 12.38 -4.85 4.51
N LYS A 70 11.43 -5.58 5.11
CA LYS A 70 11.56 -7.00 5.48
C LYS A 70 10.85 -7.92 4.48
N SER A 71 10.07 -7.37 3.55
CA SER A 71 9.26 -8.09 2.56
C SER A 71 10.06 -8.51 1.34
N LEU A 72 11.00 -9.43 1.54
CA LEU A 72 11.94 -9.87 0.52
C LEU A 72 11.59 -11.26 0.01
N PRO A 73 11.34 -11.43 -1.31
CA PRO A 73 11.16 -12.75 -1.91
C PRO A 73 12.40 -13.63 -1.76
N PHE A 74 12.28 -14.91 -2.13
CA PHE A 74 13.36 -15.90 -2.06
C PHE A 74 13.87 -16.11 -0.62
N GLY A 75 12.92 -16.29 0.31
CA GLY A 75 13.22 -16.58 1.71
C GLY A 75 13.96 -15.46 2.44
N GLY A 76 13.75 -14.19 2.03
CA GLY A 76 14.40 -13.05 2.65
C GLY A 76 15.85 -12.81 2.22
N ASN A 77 16.38 -13.61 1.29
CA ASN A 77 17.79 -13.50 0.89
C ASN A 77 18.00 -12.34 -0.09
N LYS A 78 18.41 -11.18 0.44
CA LYS A 78 18.74 -9.98 -0.38
C LYS A 78 19.72 -10.29 -1.52
N LYS A 79 20.75 -11.10 -1.27
CA LYS A 79 21.75 -11.40 -2.32
C LYS A 79 21.11 -12.12 -3.50
N VAL A 80 20.13 -13.00 -3.25
CA VAL A 80 19.39 -13.72 -4.31
C VAL A 80 18.35 -12.81 -4.95
N ALA A 81 17.54 -12.11 -4.15
CA ALA A 81 16.48 -11.23 -4.63
C ALA A 81 17.01 -10.17 -5.61
N TYR A 82 18.20 -9.63 -5.35
CA TYR A 82 18.82 -8.60 -6.17
C TYR A 82 19.93 -9.10 -7.10
N ALA A 83 20.09 -10.42 -7.26
CA ALA A 83 21.22 -11.00 -7.98
C ALA A 83 21.25 -10.66 -9.48
N ASN A 84 20.11 -10.75 -10.16
CA ASN A 84 20.02 -10.65 -11.62
C ASN A 84 18.60 -10.30 -12.08
N SER A 85 18.41 -10.09 -13.38
CA SER A 85 17.11 -9.74 -13.97
C SER A 85 16.03 -10.80 -13.77
N SER A 86 16.38 -12.09 -13.64
CA SER A 86 15.41 -13.17 -13.43
C SER A 86 14.80 -13.11 -12.03
N THR A 87 15.56 -12.76 -10.99
CA THR A 87 15.04 -12.59 -9.62
C THR A 87 14.45 -11.19 -9.41
N LEU A 88 15.08 -10.16 -9.97
CA LEU A 88 14.58 -8.78 -9.88
C LEU A 88 13.32 -8.56 -10.72
N GLY A 89 13.06 -9.39 -11.73
CA GLY A 89 11.85 -9.33 -12.56
C GLY A 89 10.54 -9.48 -11.77
N TYR A 90 10.60 -10.00 -10.54
CA TYR A 90 9.45 -10.05 -9.62
C TYR A 90 9.16 -8.72 -8.91
N LEU A 91 10.05 -7.72 -9.01
CA LEU A 91 9.86 -6.36 -8.55
C LEU A 91 9.14 -5.55 -9.63
N SER A 92 7.81 -5.59 -9.61
CA SER A 92 6.97 -4.75 -10.47
C SER A 92 5.72 -4.27 -9.72
N SER A 93 5.17 -3.14 -10.15
CA SER A 93 3.93 -2.61 -9.59
C SER A 93 2.77 -3.60 -9.77
N THR A 94 2.64 -4.23 -10.93
CA THR A 94 1.61 -5.27 -11.18
C THR A 94 1.65 -6.37 -10.13
N GLN A 95 2.85 -6.84 -9.82
CA GLN A 95 3.05 -7.89 -8.85
C GLN A 95 2.82 -7.42 -7.39
N ALA A 96 3.16 -6.18 -7.06
CA ALA A 96 2.84 -5.59 -5.76
C ALA A 96 1.33 -5.40 -5.55
N LEU A 97 0.61 -4.95 -6.58
CA LEU A 97 -0.86 -4.86 -6.54
C LEU A 97 -1.51 -6.23 -6.31
N ALA A 98 -0.97 -7.30 -6.93
CA ALA A 98 -1.45 -8.65 -6.70
C ALA A 98 -1.21 -9.14 -5.25
N ASP A 99 -0.09 -8.76 -4.63
CA ASP A 99 0.16 -9.04 -3.21
C ASP A 99 -0.88 -8.36 -2.32
N TYR A 100 -1.13 -7.06 -2.55
CA TYR A 100 -2.13 -6.31 -1.78
C TYR A 100 -3.52 -6.93 -1.92
N ALA A 101 -3.93 -7.32 -3.13
CA ALA A 101 -5.23 -7.92 -3.35
C ALA A 101 -5.36 -9.25 -2.60
N THR A 102 -4.37 -10.12 -2.71
CA THR A 102 -4.35 -11.42 -2.04
C THR A 102 -4.41 -11.25 -0.53
N LEU A 103 -3.54 -10.39 0.02
CA LEU A 103 -3.48 -10.13 1.46
C LEU A 103 -4.78 -9.54 1.99
N ILE A 104 -5.37 -8.54 1.31
CA ILE A 104 -6.64 -7.93 1.75
C ILE A 104 -7.77 -8.96 1.73
N ILE A 105 -7.86 -9.79 0.69
CA ILE A 105 -8.89 -10.83 0.58
C ILE A 105 -8.74 -11.85 1.72
N ASP A 106 -7.52 -12.32 1.97
CA ASP A 106 -7.27 -13.32 3.00
C ASP A 106 -7.43 -12.76 4.41
N LEU A 107 -6.99 -11.52 4.65
CA LEU A 107 -7.21 -10.82 5.92
C LEU A 107 -8.72 -10.65 6.19
N LYS A 108 -9.50 -10.25 5.19
CA LYS A 108 -10.97 -10.14 5.33
C LYS A 108 -11.61 -11.48 5.69
N LYS A 109 -11.14 -12.61 5.11
CA LYS A 109 -11.64 -13.94 5.48
C LYS A 109 -11.25 -14.30 6.92
N ASN A 110 -9.99 -14.12 7.29
CA ASN A 110 -9.48 -14.45 8.63
C ASN A 110 -10.21 -13.66 9.73
N LEU A 111 -10.56 -12.40 9.46
CA LEU A 111 -11.31 -11.54 10.37
C LEU A 111 -12.84 -11.70 10.26
N SER A 112 -13.34 -12.62 9.44
CA SER A 112 -14.78 -12.75 9.11
C SER A 112 -15.42 -11.44 8.60
N ALA A 113 -14.60 -10.56 8.02
CA ALA A 113 -14.90 -9.20 7.60
C ALA A 113 -15.13 -9.08 6.09
N THR A 114 -15.59 -10.14 5.41
CA THR A 114 -15.78 -10.20 3.94
C THR A 114 -16.65 -9.07 3.39
N GLU A 115 -17.60 -8.61 4.19
CA GLU A 115 -18.53 -7.53 3.87
C GLU A 115 -18.01 -6.11 4.18
N SER A 116 -16.84 -6.00 4.81
CA SER A 116 -16.29 -4.70 5.20
C SER A 116 -15.75 -3.96 3.98
N PRO A 117 -16.13 -2.68 3.77
CA PRO A 117 -15.60 -1.89 2.66
C PRO A 117 -14.13 -1.57 2.89
N VAL A 118 -13.34 -1.60 1.81
CA VAL A 118 -11.91 -1.28 1.85
C VAL A 118 -11.67 0.03 1.11
N VAL A 119 -10.96 0.96 1.74
CA VAL A 119 -10.45 2.18 1.09
C VAL A 119 -8.92 2.12 1.14
N VAL A 120 -8.29 2.27 -0.03
CA VAL A 120 -6.82 2.27 -0.12
C VAL A 120 -6.25 3.68 -0.07
N PHE A 121 -5.09 3.83 0.55
CA PHE A 121 -4.39 5.10 0.76
C PHE A 121 -2.95 4.97 0.29
N GLY A 122 -2.38 6.06 -0.20
CA GLY A 122 -0.94 6.12 -0.45
C GLY A 122 -0.46 7.52 -0.80
N GLY A 123 0.81 7.80 -0.52
CA GLY A 123 1.52 9.02 -0.92
C GLY A 123 2.59 8.74 -1.98
N SER A 124 2.86 9.68 -2.87
CA SER A 124 3.90 9.54 -3.91
C SER A 124 3.65 8.30 -4.80
N TYR A 125 4.63 7.41 -4.98
CA TYR A 125 4.43 6.11 -5.64
C TYR A 125 3.38 5.25 -4.93
N GLY A 126 3.27 5.32 -3.60
CA GLY A 126 2.17 4.69 -2.87
C GLY A 126 0.80 5.22 -3.32
N GLY A 127 0.71 6.51 -3.63
CA GLY A 127 -0.52 7.10 -4.18
C GLY A 127 -0.82 6.60 -5.60
N MET A 128 0.21 6.39 -6.42
CA MET A 128 0.06 5.76 -7.74
C MET A 128 -0.44 4.32 -7.59
N LEU A 129 0.13 3.56 -6.65
CA LEU A 129 -0.32 2.21 -6.32
C LEU A 129 -1.77 2.20 -5.84
N ALA A 130 -2.18 3.10 -4.94
CA ALA A 130 -3.56 3.20 -4.48
C ALA A 130 -4.54 3.48 -5.64
N ALA A 131 -4.20 4.42 -6.52
CA ALA A 131 -5.00 4.72 -7.72
C ALA A 131 -5.10 3.51 -8.66
N TRP A 132 -3.97 2.89 -9.00
CA TRP A 132 -3.94 1.71 -9.88
C TRP A 132 -4.63 0.50 -9.24
N PHE A 133 -4.53 0.34 -7.92
CA PHE A 133 -5.20 -0.72 -7.18
C PHE A 133 -6.72 -0.59 -7.32
N ARG A 134 -7.28 0.62 -7.13
CA ARG A 134 -8.72 0.84 -7.33
C ARG A 134 -9.15 0.58 -8.78
N ILE A 135 -8.33 0.93 -9.77
CA ILE A 135 -8.63 0.69 -11.19
C ILE A 135 -8.61 -0.81 -11.51
N LYS A 136 -7.63 -1.57 -11.01
CA LYS A 136 -7.40 -2.98 -11.37
C LYS A 136 -8.16 -3.97 -10.48
N TYR A 137 -8.39 -3.62 -9.22
CA TYR A 137 -9.08 -4.44 -8.22
C TYR A 137 -10.29 -3.70 -7.61
N PRO A 138 -11.24 -3.20 -8.43
CA PRO A 138 -12.41 -2.46 -7.93
C PRO A 138 -13.36 -3.32 -7.10
N HIS A 139 -13.26 -4.65 -7.23
CA HIS A 139 -13.98 -5.64 -6.42
C HIS A 139 -13.37 -5.84 -5.03
N VAL A 140 -12.14 -5.38 -4.79
CA VAL A 140 -11.45 -5.47 -3.49
C VAL A 140 -11.58 -4.16 -2.71
N ALA A 141 -11.26 -3.02 -3.34
CA ALA A 141 -11.32 -1.70 -2.71
C ALA A 141 -12.36 -0.81 -3.37
N ILE A 142 -13.23 -0.18 -2.58
CA ILE A 142 -14.34 0.67 -3.05
C ILE A 142 -13.90 2.09 -3.43
N GLY A 143 -12.70 2.52 -3.01
CA GLY A 143 -12.16 3.84 -3.28
C GLY A 143 -10.66 3.92 -2.98
N ALA A 144 -10.03 4.99 -3.45
CA ALA A 144 -8.62 5.28 -3.23
C ALA A 144 -8.41 6.75 -2.89
N LEU A 145 -7.56 7.03 -1.90
CA LEU A 145 -6.96 8.34 -1.66
C LEU A 145 -5.51 8.31 -2.17
N ALA A 146 -5.29 8.89 -3.34
CA ALA A 146 -4.00 8.95 -4.01
C ALA A 146 -3.34 10.32 -3.78
N SER A 147 -2.63 10.47 -2.67
CA SER A 147 -2.03 11.74 -2.25
C SER A 147 -0.74 12.04 -3.01
N SER A 148 -0.65 13.21 -3.65
CA SER A 148 0.52 13.67 -4.40
C SER A 148 1.08 12.60 -5.36
N ALA A 149 0.20 11.86 -6.04
CA ALA A 149 0.55 10.76 -6.91
C ALA A 149 0.85 11.25 -8.34
N PRO A 150 2.10 11.16 -8.83
CA PRO A 150 2.48 11.69 -10.14
C PRO A 150 2.10 10.73 -11.29
N ILE A 151 0.84 10.30 -11.38
CA ILE A 151 0.36 9.31 -12.36
C ILE A 151 0.51 9.74 -13.83
N LEU A 152 0.73 11.03 -14.09
CA LEU A 152 0.97 11.60 -15.42
C LEU A 152 2.44 11.82 -15.76
N HIS A 153 3.39 11.57 -14.84
CA HIS A 153 4.83 11.78 -15.07
C HIS A 153 5.47 10.64 -15.87
N PHE A 154 4.86 10.28 -17.00
CA PHE A 154 5.35 9.24 -17.89
C PHE A 154 5.31 9.71 -19.33
N MET A 155 6.34 9.35 -20.09
CA MET A 155 6.42 9.61 -21.53
C MET A 155 6.23 11.11 -21.81
N ASP A 156 5.51 11.46 -22.87
CA ASP A 156 5.27 12.85 -23.30
C ASP A 156 3.95 13.43 -22.75
N LEU A 157 3.42 12.89 -21.65
CA LEU A 157 2.18 13.39 -21.04
C LEU A 157 2.35 14.73 -20.30
N VAL A 158 3.57 15.04 -19.85
CA VAL A 158 3.93 16.31 -19.21
C VAL A 158 5.30 16.76 -19.68
N SER A 159 5.59 18.06 -19.56
CA SER A 159 6.92 18.60 -19.86
C SER A 159 8.00 17.94 -18.99
N PRO A 160 9.16 17.54 -19.55
CA PRO A 160 10.26 16.98 -18.75
C PRO A 160 10.85 17.98 -17.74
N TYR A 161 10.59 19.27 -17.92
CA TYR A 161 11.05 20.34 -17.03
C TYR A 161 10.02 20.71 -15.95
N VAL A 162 8.83 20.08 -15.94
CA VAL A 162 7.74 20.49 -15.03
C VAL A 162 8.18 20.43 -13.57
N PHE A 163 8.90 19.38 -13.17
CA PHE A 163 9.38 19.23 -11.79
C PHE A 163 10.33 20.36 -11.40
N SER A 164 11.39 20.60 -12.19
CA SER A 164 12.39 21.63 -11.89
C SER A 164 11.80 23.05 -11.93
N ASN A 165 10.83 23.28 -12.82
CA ASN A 165 10.15 24.56 -12.93
C ASN A 165 9.28 24.83 -11.70
N THR A 166 8.53 23.83 -11.23
CA THR A 166 7.75 23.94 -9.99
C THR A 166 8.66 24.19 -8.79
N VAL A 167 9.76 23.42 -8.64
CA VAL A 167 10.74 23.66 -7.58
C VAL A 167 11.30 25.07 -7.63
N THR A 168 11.59 25.60 -8.82
CA THR A 168 12.07 26.99 -8.97
C THR A 168 11.03 28.02 -8.54
N GLN A 169 9.74 27.75 -8.79
CA GLN A 169 8.64 28.66 -8.42
C GLN A 169 8.41 28.74 -6.92
N ASP A 170 8.64 27.64 -6.17
CA ASP A 170 8.47 27.61 -4.71
C ASP A 170 9.44 28.57 -3.97
N PHE A 171 10.52 29.01 -4.63
CA PHE A 171 11.56 29.90 -4.06
C PHE A 171 11.60 31.30 -4.70
N ARG A 172 10.61 31.66 -5.51
CA ARG A 172 10.45 33.03 -6.06
C ARG A 172 9.56 33.87 -5.17
#